data_AF-A0A4P5QNZ8-F1
#
_entry.id   AF-A0A4P5QNZ8-F1
#
_cell.length_a   1.000
_cell.length_b   1.000
_cell.length_c   1.000
_cell.angle_alpha   90.00
_cell.angle_beta   90.00
_cell.angle_gamma   90.00
#
_symmetry.space_group_name_H-M   'P 1'
#
loop_
_entity.id
_entity.type
_entity.pdbx_description
1 polymer ?
#
loop_
_entity_poly.entity_id
_entity_poly.type
_entity_poly.pdbx_seq_one_letter_code
_entity_poly.pdbx_strand_id
1 'polypeptide(L)'
;MTGITNEFQQPIGNALPGWQPCPRPERIVLQGKYCHLEPLTHNHADSLWAAWSTAEDDRGWTYLNVGPFDGQQQFVDFIDTIARSHDPLHYAVIDELTGKAVGTLALMRIDPANGVVEVGFVMYSPWLQRTVQATEAHFLLMKYAFGLGYRRYEWKCDSLNAPSRHAAIRLGFRYEGLFRQAVVYKQRTRDTAWFSILDSEWPTIEQAFERWLSVENMPDGAQKLGLSQIRENLVSVRAPTTRQTVQVRALDASDYAAWRVLWQGYLSFYNTQLSDELSQLTWQRMCDPAEPMFALGAFDEQGKMLGFTHMVYHRGTWSADDHCYLEDLFTAPESRGKGVGRALIEAVYQHAQARGSQRVYWHTHETNAAGQALYDKLADKSGFIQYQKDVK
;
A
#
# COMPACT_ATOMS: atom_id res chain seq x y z
N MET A 1 2.52 16.63 -10.48
CA MET A 1 1.72 17.09 -11.63
C MET A 1 2.26 16.42 -12.88
N THR A 2 1.40 16.01 -13.81
CA THR A 2 1.82 15.37 -15.07
C THR A 2 2.55 16.39 -15.95
N GLY A 3 3.53 15.94 -16.75
CA GLY A 3 4.21 16.80 -17.73
C GLY A 3 3.47 16.93 -19.06
N ILE A 4 2.29 16.32 -19.18
CA ILE A 4 1.48 16.27 -20.40
C ILE A 4 0.40 17.35 -20.27
N THR A 5 0.29 18.22 -21.27
CA THR A 5 -0.75 19.26 -21.34
C THR A 5 -1.66 19.07 -22.56
N ASN A 6 -2.90 19.57 -22.47
CA ASN A 6 -3.80 19.65 -23.62
C ASN A 6 -3.49 20.89 -24.50
N GLU A 7 -4.28 21.10 -25.56
CA GLU A 7 -4.16 22.24 -26.47
C GLU A 7 -4.33 23.62 -25.79
N PHE A 8 -4.85 23.64 -24.55
CA PHE A 8 -5.03 24.83 -23.72
C PHE A 8 -3.93 24.98 -22.65
N GLN A 9 -2.86 24.19 -22.72
CA GLN A 9 -1.76 24.16 -21.74
C GLN A 9 -2.18 23.72 -20.32
N GLN A 10 -3.28 22.99 -20.19
CA GLN A 10 -3.74 22.45 -18.91
C GLN A 10 -3.16 21.04 -18.70
N PRO A 11 -2.67 20.69 -17.49
CA PRO A 11 -2.13 19.36 -17.23
C PRO A 11 -3.21 18.29 -17.35
N ILE A 12 -2.90 17.20 -18.05
CA ILE A 12 -3.79 16.06 -18.28
C ILE A 12 -3.09 14.73 -18.00
N GLY A 13 -3.87 13.65 -17.87
CA GLY A 13 -3.35 12.29 -17.68
C GLY A 13 -2.70 11.70 -18.95
N ASN A 14 -2.10 10.52 -18.79
CA ASN A 14 -1.54 9.77 -19.92
C ASN A 14 -2.65 9.39 -20.92
N ALA A 15 -2.36 9.53 -22.22
CA ALA A 15 -3.27 9.09 -23.27
C ALA A 15 -3.45 7.56 -23.26
N LEU A 16 -4.66 7.09 -23.57
CA LEU A 16 -4.99 5.67 -23.77
C LEU A 16 -5.51 5.45 -25.20
N PRO A 17 -4.66 5.62 -26.23
CA PRO A 17 -5.08 5.41 -27.61
C PRO A 17 -5.53 3.97 -27.79
N GLY A 18 -6.78 3.76 -28.22
CA GLY A 18 -7.35 2.42 -28.38
C GLY A 18 -8.05 1.85 -27.15
N TRP A 19 -8.32 2.65 -26.10
CA TRP A 19 -9.19 2.23 -25.01
C TRP A 19 -10.55 1.75 -25.54
N GLN A 20 -10.98 0.58 -25.07
CA GLN A 20 -12.29 -0.01 -25.34
C GLN A 20 -12.89 -0.50 -24.02
N PRO A 21 -14.23 -0.48 -23.87
CA PRO A 21 -14.87 -1.05 -22.69
C PRO A 21 -14.47 -2.52 -22.49
N CYS A 22 -14.17 -2.88 -21.24
CA CYS A 22 -13.89 -4.28 -20.88
C CYS A 22 -15.14 -5.16 -21.06
N PRO A 23 -15.00 -6.48 -21.19
CA PRO A 23 -16.13 -7.40 -21.03
C PRO A 23 -16.70 -7.31 -19.59
N ARG A 24 -18.00 -7.56 -19.43
CA ARG A 24 -18.58 -7.75 -18.09
C ARG A 24 -18.17 -9.13 -17.55
N PRO A 25 -17.88 -9.26 -16.25
CA PRO A 25 -17.71 -10.55 -15.60
C PRO A 25 -18.95 -11.44 -15.78
N GLU A 26 -18.72 -12.71 -16.04
CA GLU A 26 -19.71 -13.76 -16.28
C GLU A 26 -19.81 -14.72 -15.08
N ARG A 27 -20.91 -15.48 -15.03
CA ARG A 27 -21.14 -16.51 -14.01
C ARG A 27 -20.38 -17.79 -14.34
N ILE A 28 -19.08 -17.77 -14.12
CA ILE A 28 -18.18 -18.92 -14.35
C ILE A 28 -17.57 -19.42 -13.03
N VAL A 29 -17.17 -20.69 -12.98
CA VAL A 29 -16.39 -21.21 -11.85
C VAL A 29 -14.94 -20.74 -11.98
N LEU A 30 -14.36 -20.23 -10.89
CA LEU A 30 -12.96 -19.81 -10.82
C LEU A 30 -12.18 -20.82 -9.97
N GLN A 31 -11.34 -21.62 -10.61
CA GLN A 31 -10.60 -22.71 -9.96
C GLN A 31 -9.35 -22.19 -9.24
N GLY A 32 -9.18 -22.57 -7.96
CA GLY A 32 -7.95 -22.43 -7.21
C GLY A 32 -7.43 -23.78 -6.70
N LYS A 33 -6.47 -23.74 -5.78
CA LYS A 33 -5.77 -24.90 -5.21
C LYS A 33 -6.36 -25.35 -3.87
N TYR A 34 -6.75 -24.42 -3.02
CA TYR A 34 -7.32 -24.68 -1.69
C TYR A 34 -8.82 -24.36 -1.62
N CYS A 35 -9.28 -23.45 -2.48
CA CYS A 35 -10.69 -23.22 -2.73
C CYS A 35 -10.94 -22.94 -4.21
N HIS A 36 -12.19 -23.05 -4.62
CA HIS A 36 -12.68 -22.49 -5.88
C HIS A 36 -13.89 -21.58 -5.59
N LEU A 37 -14.19 -20.71 -6.57
CA LEU A 37 -15.34 -19.83 -6.50
C LEU A 37 -16.42 -20.30 -7.46
N GLU A 38 -17.62 -20.55 -6.93
CA GLU A 38 -18.80 -20.84 -7.73
C GLU A 38 -19.74 -19.63 -7.75
N PRO A 39 -20.39 -19.30 -8.88
CA PRO A 39 -21.49 -18.33 -8.87
C PRO A 39 -22.51 -18.71 -7.81
N LEU A 40 -22.88 -17.77 -6.94
CA LEU A 40 -23.76 -18.08 -5.81
C LEU A 40 -25.13 -18.59 -6.29
N THR A 41 -25.59 -19.68 -5.69
CA THR A 41 -26.91 -20.29 -5.94
C THR A 41 -27.58 -20.70 -4.63
N HIS A 42 -28.85 -21.07 -4.71
CA HIS A 42 -29.62 -21.63 -3.61
C HIS A 42 -28.93 -22.82 -2.92
N ASN A 43 -28.26 -23.68 -3.70
CA ASN A 43 -27.62 -24.90 -3.20
C ASN A 43 -26.51 -24.64 -2.17
N HIS A 44 -25.99 -23.41 -2.12
CA HIS A 44 -24.95 -23.01 -1.17
C HIS A 44 -25.52 -22.60 0.20
N ALA A 45 -26.82 -22.29 0.29
CA ALA A 45 -27.41 -21.62 1.45
C ALA A 45 -27.27 -22.41 2.75
N ASP A 46 -27.54 -23.72 2.74
CA ASP A 46 -27.44 -24.57 3.94
C ASP A 46 -26.01 -24.68 4.46
N SER A 47 -25.04 -24.83 3.56
CA SER A 47 -23.62 -24.90 3.92
C SER A 47 -23.13 -23.56 4.49
N LEU A 48 -23.52 -22.45 3.85
CA LEU A 48 -23.18 -21.11 4.32
C LEU A 48 -23.83 -20.81 5.68
N TRP A 49 -25.08 -21.22 5.89
CA TRP A 49 -25.74 -21.10 7.19
C TRP A 49 -25.00 -21.89 8.26
N ALA A 50 -24.70 -23.17 8.01
CA ALA A 50 -23.95 -24.01 8.94
C ALA A 50 -22.59 -23.39 9.31
N ALA A 51 -21.89 -22.80 8.33
CA ALA A 51 -20.63 -22.11 8.57
C ALA A 51 -20.79 -20.88 9.48
N TRP A 52 -21.81 -20.05 9.22
CA TRP A 52 -22.11 -18.86 10.03
C TRP A 52 -22.65 -19.17 11.43
N SER A 53 -23.43 -20.23 11.60
CA SER A 53 -23.98 -20.65 12.89
C SER A 53 -22.92 -21.10 13.90
N THR A 54 -21.66 -21.24 13.49
CA THR A 54 -20.54 -21.50 14.41
C THR A 54 -19.97 -20.24 15.06
N ALA A 55 -20.47 -19.06 14.70
CA ALA A 55 -20.02 -17.81 15.31
C ALA A 55 -20.45 -17.75 16.79
N GLU A 56 -19.54 -17.24 17.64
CA GLU A 56 -19.82 -17.02 19.06
C GLU A 56 -20.90 -15.94 19.27
N ASP A 57 -20.91 -14.93 18.39
CA ASP A 57 -21.85 -13.82 18.39
C ASP A 57 -21.98 -13.15 17.01
N ASP A 58 -22.76 -12.06 16.96
CA ASP A 58 -23.08 -11.34 15.73
C ASP A 58 -22.02 -10.31 15.27
N ARG A 59 -20.83 -10.25 15.89
CA ARG A 59 -19.83 -9.21 15.54
C ARG A 59 -19.35 -9.30 14.09
N GLY A 60 -19.47 -10.46 13.45
CA GLY A 60 -19.19 -10.63 12.03
C GLY A 60 -20.08 -9.75 11.14
N TRP A 61 -21.25 -9.34 11.62
CA TRP A 61 -22.22 -8.50 10.91
C TRP A 61 -22.07 -7.00 11.19
N THR A 62 -21.17 -6.59 12.10
CA THR A 62 -21.10 -5.22 12.62
C THR A 62 -20.96 -4.16 11.52
N TYR A 63 -20.17 -4.44 10.47
CA TYR A 63 -19.85 -3.52 9.37
C TYR A 63 -20.57 -3.85 8.05
N LEU A 64 -21.39 -4.91 8.04
CA LEU A 64 -22.20 -5.26 6.90
C LEU A 64 -23.52 -4.48 6.94
N ASN A 65 -24.04 -4.13 5.76
CA ASN A 65 -25.35 -3.51 5.60
C ASN A 65 -26.51 -4.52 5.75
N VAL A 66 -26.17 -5.81 5.82
CA VAL A 66 -27.08 -6.93 6.02
C VAL A 66 -26.76 -7.63 7.34
N GLY A 67 -27.68 -8.51 7.75
CA GLY A 67 -27.55 -9.30 8.97
C GLY A 67 -27.51 -8.46 10.27
N PRO A 68 -27.42 -9.11 11.44
CA PRO A 68 -27.55 -10.56 11.62
C PRO A 68 -28.94 -11.07 11.20
N PHE A 69 -29.07 -12.38 11.05
CA PHE A 69 -30.31 -13.03 10.62
C PHE A 69 -30.95 -13.78 11.79
N ASP A 70 -32.26 -13.69 11.94
CA ASP A 70 -33.02 -14.26 13.06
C ASP A 70 -33.17 -15.80 12.95
N GLY A 71 -32.86 -16.37 11.80
CA GLY A 71 -32.91 -17.82 11.58
C GLY A 71 -32.54 -18.23 10.15
N GLN A 72 -32.41 -19.55 9.96
CA GLN A 72 -31.97 -20.14 8.69
C GLN A 72 -32.82 -19.71 7.51
N GLN A 73 -34.15 -19.68 7.66
CA GLN A 73 -35.03 -19.32 6.54
C GLN A 73 -34.76 -17.89 6.04
N GLN A 74 -34.57 -16.92 6.94
CA GLN A 74 -34.27 -15.54 6.55
C GLN A 74 -32.90 -15.44 5.86
N PHE A 75 -31.93 -16.25 6.29
CA PHE A 75 -30.63 -16.34 5.63
C PHE A 75 -30.73 -16.96 4.23
N VAL A 76 -31.50 -18.05 4.08
CA VAL A 76 -31.76 -18.70 2.79
C VAL A 76 -32.44 -17.75 1.82
N ASP A 77 -33.50 -17.05 2.26
CA ASP A 77 -34.22 -16.06 1.46
C ASP A 77 -33.28 -14.91 1.01
N PHE A 78 -32.36 -14.51 1.90
CA PHE A 78 -31.32 -13.54 1.57
C PHE A 78 -30.36 -14.07 0.49
N ILE A 79 -29.84 -15.30 0.64
CA ILE A 79 -28.95 -15.94 -0.36
C ILE A 79 -29.64 -16.02 -1.71
N ASP A 80 -30.90 -16.45 -1.77
CA ASP A 80 -31.68 -16.53 -3.01
C ASP A 80 -31.86 -15.17 -3.69
N THR A 81 -31.99 -14.12 -2.88
CA THR A 81 -32.09 -12.75 -3.39
C THR A 81 -30.78 -12.29 -4.02
N ILE A 82 -29.65 -12.41 -3.30
CA ILE A 82 -28.35 -11.93 -3.79
C ILE A 82 -27.79 -12.82 -4.92
N ALA A 83 -28.14 -14.11 -4.95
CA ALA A 83 -27.78 -15.03 -6.02
C ALA A 83 -28.30 -14.58 -7.39
N ARG A 84 -29.41 -13.85 -7.46
CA ARG A 84 -30.00 -13.33 -8.71
C ARG A 84 -29.41 -12.01 -9.19
N SER A 85 -28.57 -11.36 -8.38
CA SER A 85 -27.99 -10.07 -8.73
C SER A 85 -26.96 -10.16 -9.86
N HIS A 86 -26.93 -9.16 -10.75
CA HIS A 86 -25.90 -9.03 -11.80
C HIS A 86 -24.80 -8.03 -11.41
N ASP A 87 -25.08 -7.18 -10.42
CA ASP A 87 -24.14 -6.24 -9.80
C ASP A 87 -24.72 -5.86 -8.42
N PRO A 88 -24.20 -6.43 -7.32
CA PRO A 88 -23.02 -7.31 -7.25
C PRO A 88 -23.20 -8.68 -7.92
N LEU A 89 -22.15 -9.20 -8.53
CA LEU A 89 -22.01 -10.59 -8.98
C LEU A 89 -21.40 -11.42 -7.85
N HIS A 90 -22.23 -12.19 -7.16
CA HIS A 90 -21.84 -12.95 -5.97
C HIS A 90 -21.25 -14.32 -6.30
N TYR A 91 -20.23 -14.70 -5.52
CA TYR A 91 -19.60 -16.01 -5.53
C TYR A 91 -19.63 -16.64 -4.13
N ALA A 92 -19.85 -17.95 -4.09
CA ALA A 92 -19.57 -18.79 -2.93
C ALA A 92 -18.11 -19.24 -2.96
N VAL A 93 -17.44 -19.18 -1.81
CA VAL A 93 -16.12 -19.79 -1.61
C VAL A 93 -16.33 -21.24 -1.21
N ILE A 94 -15.94 -22.17 -2.06
CA ILE A 94 -16.04 -23.60 -1.81
C ILE A 94 -14.68 -24.10 -1.33
N ASP A 95 -14.64 -24.67 -0.13
CA ASP A 95 -13.43 -25.29 0.40
C ASP A 95 -13.14 -26.60 -0.34
N GLU A 96 -11.95 -26.74 -0.92
CA GLU A 96 -11.61 -27.87 -1.79
C GLU A 96 -11.53 -29.18 -1.00
N LEU A 97 -11.19 -29.12 0.28
CA LEU A 97 -11.07 -30.32 1.12
C LEU A 97 -12.45 -30.90 1.46
N THR A 98 -13.42 -30.05 1.79
CA THR A 98 -14.73 -30.49 2.29
C THR A 98 -15.85 -30.43 1.25
N GLY A 99 -15.65 -29.74 0.13
CA GLY A 99 -16.67 -29.47 -0.88
C GLY A 99 -17.80 -28.55 -0.39
N LYS A 100 -17.60 -27.86 0.73
CA LYS A 100 -18.62 -27.02 1.38
C LYS A 100 -18.44 -25.55 1.04
N ALA A 101 -19.54 -24.82 0.88
CA ALA A 101 -19.53 -23.38 0.82
C ALA A 101 -19.27 -22.81 2.22
N VAL A 102 -18.18 -22.05 2.38
CA VAL A 102 -17.68 -21.56 3.67
C VAL A 102 -17.72 -20.04 3.81
N GLY A 103 -18.08 -19.30 2.77
CA GLY A 103 -18.28 -17.86 2.80
C GLY A 103 -18.62 -17.31 1.43
N THR A 104 -18.82 -16.00 1.31
CA THR A 104 -19.09 -15.34 0.03
C THR A 104 -18.30 -14.05 -0.15
N LEU A 105 -18.12 -13.65 -1.40
CA LEU A 105 -17.61 -12.35 -1.83
C LEU A 105 -18.16 -12.03 -3.22
N ALA A 106 -18.13 -10.77 -3.63
CA ALA A 106 -18.71 -10.35 -4.90
C ALA A 106 -17.83 -9.35 -5.66
N LEU A 107 -17.95 -9.39 -6.99
CA LEU A 107 -17.59 -8.25 -7.85
C LEU A 107 -18.77 -7.30 -7.91
N MET A 108 -18.56 -6.01 -7.68
CA MET A 108 -19.62 -5.01 -7.67
C MET A 108 -19.17 -3.68 -8.25
N ARG A 109 -20.11 -2.76 -8.49
CA ARG A 109 -19.86 -1.48 -9.16
C ARG A 109 -19.06 -1.69 -10.45
N ILE A 110 -19.51 -2.64 -11.25
CA ILE A 110 -18.85 -3.07 -12.47
C ILE A 110 -19.05 -1.98 -13.52
N ASP A 111 -17.98 -1.26 -13.82
CA ASP A 111 -17.91 -0.19 -14.81
C ASP A 111 -16.93 -0.60 -15.94
N PRO A 112 -17.42 -1.34 -16.96
CA PRO A 112 -16.56 -1.79 -18.03
C PRO A 112 -16.09 -0.64 -18.92
N ALA A 113 -16.86 0.46 -19.01
CA ALA A 113 -16.50 1.62 -19.82
C ALA A 113 -15.21 2.28 -19.32
N ASN A 114 -14.97 2.28 -18.00
CA ASN A 114 -13.73 2.78 -17.40
C ASN A 114 -12.76 1.68 -16.95
N GLY A 115 -13.16 0.41 -17.08
CA GLY A 115 -12.37 -0.75 -16.66
C GLY A 115 -12.18 -0.80 -15.14
N VAL A 116 -13.22 -0.48 -14.39
CA VAL A 116 -13.21 -0.43 -12.92
C VAL A 116 -14.17 -1.47 -12.37
N VAL A 117 -13.74 -2.22 -11.36
CA VAL A 117 -14.60 -3.12 -10.59
C VAL A 117 -14.18 -3.11 -9.12
N GLU A 118 -15.15 -3.25 -8.22
CA GLU A 118 -14.93 -3.33 -6.78
C GLU A 118 -15.10 -4.78 -6.29
N VAL A 119 -14.28 -5.19 -5.34
CA VAL A 119 -14.60 -6.33 -4.47
C VAL A 119 -15.34 -5.86 -3.24
N GLY A 120 -16.46 -6.49 -2.96
CA GLY A 120 -17.30 -6.16 -1.82
C GLY A 120 -18.19 -7.32 -1.42
N PHE A 121 -19.14 -7.05 -0.52
CA PHE A 121 -20.00 -8.08 0.07
C PHE A 121 -19.21 -9.29 0.60
N VAL A 122 -18.05 -9.04 1.21
CA VAL A 122 -17.18 -10.08 1.77
C VAL A 122 -17.82 -10.59 3.07
N MET A 123 -18.50 -11.72 2.99
CA MET A 123 -19.17 -12.39 4.11
C MET A 123 -18.42 -13.67 4.46
N TYR A 124 -17.32 -13.53 5.19
CA TYR A 124 -16.50 -14.65 5.61
C TYR A 124 -16.98 -15.18 6.96
N SER A 125 -17.51 -16.41 6.95
CA SER A 125 -17.90 -17.13 8.16
C SER A 125 -16.68 -17.48 9.02
N PRO A 126 -16.87 -17.91 10.28
CA PRO A 126 -15.79 -18.42 11.12
C PRO A 126 -14.96 -19.53 10.48
N TRP A 127 -15.55 -20.38 9.62
CA TRP A 127 -14.82 -21.45 8.91
C TRP A 127 -13.82 -20.92 7.90
N LEU A 128 -14.03 -19.71 7.37
CA LEU A 128 -13.19 -19.12 6.32
C LEU A 128 -12.21 -18.09 6.88
N GLN A 129 -12.54 -17.40 7.97
CA GLN A 129 -11.68 -16.34 8.52
C GLN A 129 -10.29 -16.86 8.91
N ARG A 130 -9.25 -16.10 8.53
CA ARG A 130 -7.84 -16.41 8.83
C ARG A 130 -7.33 -17.73 8.21
N THR A 131 -7.91 -18.16 7.10
CA THR A 131 -7.47 -19.35 6.35
C THR A 131 -6.73 -19.00 5.06
N VAL A 132 -6.14 -20.01 4.42
CA VAL A 132 -5.52 -19.86 3.09
C VAL A 132 -6.58 -19.61 2.01
N GLN A 133 -7.73 -20.28 2.12
CA GLN A 133 -8.88 -20.17 1.23
C GLN A 133 -9.40 -18.72 1.19
N ALA A 134 -9.44 -18.02 2.33
CA ALA A 134 -9.82 -16.61 2.37
C ALA A 134 -8.90 -15.71 1.54
N THR A 135 -7.61 -16.03 1.50
CA THR A 135 -6.63 -15.25 0.72
C THR A 135 -6.69 -15.63 -0.75
N GLU A 136 -6.83 -16.92 -1.06
CA GLU A 136 -6.96 -17.42 -2.43
C GLU A 136 -8.27 -16.96 -3.09
N ALA A 137 -9.39 -16.91 -2.38
CA ALA A 137 -10.66 -16.39 -2.89
C ALA A 137 -10.53 -14.96 -3.45
N HIS A 138 -9.81 -14.08 -2.73
CA HIS A 138 -9.52 -12.74 -3.26
C HIS A 138 -8.59 -12.79 -4.48
N PHE A 139 -7.58 -13.65 -4.47
CA PHE A 139 -6.67 -13.82 -5.60
C PHE A 139 -7.42 -14.23 -6.88
N LEU A 140 -8.35 -15.19 -6.78
CA LEU A 140 -9.14 -15.67 -7.90
C LEU A 140 -10.00 -14.56 -8.53
N LEU A 141 -10.69 -13.74 -7.71
CA LEU A 141 -11.46 -12.62 -8.25
C LEU A 141 -10.59 -11.52 -8.86
N MET A 142 -9.44 -11.20 -8.24
CA MET A 142 -8.51 -10.23 -8.81
C MET A 142 -7.97 -10.72 -10.16
N LYS A 143 -7.48 -11.97 -10.21
CA LYS A 143 -6.97 -12.60 -11.44
C LYS A 143 -8.02 -12.63 -12.53
N TYR A 144 -9.27 -12.92 -12.18
CA TYR A 144 -10.37 -12.88 -13.14
C TYR A 144 -10.61 -11.46 -13.68
N ALA A 145 -10.74 -10.46 -12.80
CA ALA A 145 -10.97 -9.09 -13.21
C ALA A 145 -9.85 -8.53 -14.10
N PHE A 146 -8.58 -8.68 -13.70
CA PHE A 146 -7.45 -8.24 -14.51
C PHE A 146 -7.31 -9.03 -15.81
N GLY A 147 -7.67 -10.33 -15.81
CA GLY A 147 -7.72 -11.15 -17.02
C GLY A 147 -8.75 -10.68 -18.05
N LEU A 148 -9.84 -10.02 -17.61
CA LEU A 148 -10.80 -9.35 -18.49
C LEU A 148 -10.34 -7.97 -18.97
N GLY A 149 -9.15 -7.51 -18.55
CA GLY A 149 -8.60 -6.21 -18.92
C GLY A 149 -9.07 -5.04 -18.06
N TYR A 150 -9.70 -5.30 -16.91
CA TYR A 150 -10.00 -4.23 -15.94
C TYR A 150 -8.70 -3.59 -15.49
N ARG A 151 -8.65 -2.27 -15.53
CA ARG A 151 -7.45 -1.50 -15.20
C ARG A 151 -7.38 -1.09 -13.73
N ARG A 152 -8.47 -1.27 -13.00
CA ARG A 152 -8.60 -0.87 -11.61
C ARG A 152 -9.52 -1.82 -10.84
N TYR A 153 -9.00 -2.31 -9.72
CA TYR A 153 -9.71 -3.18 -8.78
C TYR A 153 -9.81 -2.48 -7.43
N GLU A 154 -11.03 -2.24 -6.95
CA GLU A 154 -11.28 -1.41 -5.76
C GLU A 154 -11.66 -2.23 -4.53
N TRP A 155 -11.33 -1.72 -3.35
CA TRP A 155 -11.82 -2.21 -2.07
C TRP A 155 -12.30 -1.03 -1.23
N LYS A 156 -13.54 -1.09 -0.73
CA LYS A 156 -14.11 -0.05 0.13
C LYS A 156 -14.62 -0.64 1.43
N CYS A 157 -14.15 -0.12 2.55
CA CYS A 157 -14.56 -0.58 3.87
C CYS A 157 -14.86 0.56 4.83
N ASP A 158 -15.57 0.26 5.90
CA ASP A 158 -15.79 1.20 7.00
C ASP A 158 -14.43 1.58 7.61
N SER A 159 -14.18 2.88 7.82
CA SER A 159 -12.93 3.39 8.35
C SER A 159 -12.65 2.93 9.79
N LEU A 160 -13.63 2.36 10.49
CA LEU A 160 -13.49 1.75 11.81
C LEU A 160 -13.24 0.24 11.73
N ASN A 161 -13.42 -0.41 10.59
CA ASN A 161 -13.17 -1.84 10.40
C ASN A 161 -11.67 -2.14 10.19
N ALA A 162 -10.90 -2.11 11.28
CA ALA A 162 -9.45 -2.35 11.24
C ALA A 162 -9.05 -3.69 10.59
N PRO A 163 -9.73 -4.82 10.87
CA PRO A 163 -9.43 -6.09 10.21
C PRO A 163 -9.56 -6.03 8.68
N SER A 164 -10.61 -5.38 8.16
CA SER A 164 -10.81 -5.23 6.71
C SER A 164 -9.73 -4.36 6.06
N ARG A 165 -9.35 -3.24 6.70
CA ARG A 165 -8.24 -2.39 6.21
C ARG A 165 -6.91 -3.14 6.17
N HIS A 166 -6.61 -3.90 7.22
CA HIS A 166 -5.37 -4.71 7.28
C HIS A 166 -5.37 -5.79 6.19
N ALA A 167 -6.53 -6.41 5.93
CA ALA A 167 -6.66 -7.37 4.84
C ALA A 167 -6.39 -6.73 3.48
N ALA A 168 -6.98 -5.57 3.17
CA ALA A 168 -6.74 -4.85 1.92
C ALA A 168 -5.24 -4.56 1.70
N ILE A 169 -4.56 -3.99 2.70
CA ILE A 169 -3.11 -3.69 2.63
C ILE A 169 -2.29 -4.97 2.43
N ARG A 170 -2.59 -6.03 3.19
CA ARG A 170 -1.91 -7.32 3.08
C ARG A 170 -2.07 -7.92 1.67
N LEU A 171 -3.26 -7.82 1.08
CA LEU A 171 -3.58 -8.33 -0.26
C LEU A 171 -2.95 -7.49 -1.39
N GLY A 172 -2.36 -6.33 -1.08
CA GLY A 172 -1.62 -5.51 -2.04
C GLY A 172 -2.35 -4.24 -2.48
N PHE A 173 -3.52 -3.95 -1.91
CA PHE A 173 -4.21 -2.71 -2.19
C PHE A 173 -3.48 -1.50 -1.58
N ARG A 174 -3.51 -0.38 -2.30
CA ARG A 174 -3.01 0.91 -1.84
C ARG A 174 -4.16 1.78 -1.35
N TYR A 175 -3.98 2.43 -0.21
CA TYR A 175 -4.95 3.39 0.33
C TYR A 175 -4.96 4.68 -0.50
N GLU A 176 -6.15 5.18 -0.83
CA GLU A 176 -6.31 6.36 -1.68
C GLU A 176 -7.04 7.51 -1.01
N GLY A 177 -7.87 7.24 0.02
CA GLY A 177 -8.56 8.32 0.72
C GLY A 177 -9.67 7.88 1.65
N LEU A 178 -10.17 8.87 2.41
CA LEU A 178 -11.28 8.74 3.34
C LEU A 178 -12.45 9.59 2.86
N PHE A 179 -13.56 8.94 2.51
CA PHE A 179 -14.80 9.62 2.18
C PHE A 179 -15.62 9.76 3.46
N ARG A 180 -15.72 10.98 3.98
CA ARG A 180 -16.44 11.28 5.22
C ARG A 180 -17.96 11.24 5.02
N GLN A 181 -18.67 10.66 5.98
CA GLN A 181 -20.13 10.50 5.97
C GLN A 181 -20.66 9.89 4.64
N ALA A 182 -19.90 8.98 4.05
CA ALA A 182 -20.14 8.47 2.71
C ALA A 182 -21.46 7.70 2.60
N VAL A 183 -21.82 6.94 3.65
CA VAL A 183 -23.08 6.19 3.71
C VAL A 183 -23.66 6.17 5.12
N VAL A 184 -24.97 5.90 5.22
CA VAL A 184 -25.66 5.61 6.48
C VAL A 184 -26.04 4.13 6.50
N TYR A 185 -25.74 3.42 7.57
CA TYR A 185 -26.10 2.01 7.74
C TYR A 185 -26.44 1.72 9.20
N LYS A 186 -27.46 0.88 9.44
CA LYS A 186 -27.89 0.53 10.81
C LYS A 186 -28.06 1.78 11.71
N GLN A 187 -28.66 2.84 11.16
CA GLN A 187 -28.85 4.14 11.81
C GLN A 187 -27.55 4.84 12.29
N ARG A 188 -26.42 4.56 11.65
CA ARG A 188 -25.09 5.13 11.97
C ARG A 188 -24.43 5.70 10.72
N THR A 189 -23.56 6.71 10.92
CA THR A 189 -22.70 7.24 9.86
C THR A 189 -21.54 6.28 9.57
N ARG A 190 -21.08 6.25 8.32
CA ARG A 190 -19.87 5.56 7.90
C ARG A 190 -18.98 6.47 7.10
N ASP A 191 -17.78 6.70 7.61
CA ASP A 191 -16.66 7.13 6.80
C ASP A 191 -16.10 5.91 6.06
N THR A 192 -15.81 6.05 4.77
CA THR A 192 -15.37 4.93 3.92
C THR A 192 -13.92 5.12 3.51
N ALA A 193 -13.08 4.18 3.93
CA ALA A 193 -11.70 4.07 3.48
C ALA A 193 -11.66 3.37 2.12
N TRP A 194 -11.02 4.02 1.13
CA TRP A 194 -10.91 3.54 -0.24
C TRP A 194 -9.50 3.03 -0.50
N PHE A 195 -9.42 1.87 -1.16
CA PHE A 195 -8.19 1.29 -1.61
C PHE A 195 -8.32 0.78 -3.04
N SER A 196 -7.20 0.64 -3.75
CA SER A 196 -7.19 0.11 -5.12
C SER A 196 -5.94 -0.73 -5.41
N ILE A 197 -6.05 -1.55 -6.45
CA ILE A 197 -4.93 -2.11 -7.21
C ILE A 197 -5.10 -1.69 -8.67
N LEU A 198 -4.02 -1.25 -9.29
CA LEU A 198 -3.98 -0.87 -10.71
C LEU A 198 -3.41 -1.99 -11.59
N ASP A 199 -3.77 -2.00 -12.87
CA ASP A 199 -3.20 -2.89 -13.90
C ASP A 199 -1.66 -2.93 -13.90
N SER A 200 -1.02 -1.78 -13.75
CA SER A 200 0.44 -1.66 -13.71
C SER A 200 1.08 -2.29 -12.46
N GLU A 201 0.29 -2.50 -11.41
CA GLU A 201 0.73 -3.11 -10.14
C GLU A 201 0.42 -4.62 -10.11
N TRP A 202 -0.62 -5.03 -10.84
CA TRP A 202 -1.13 -6.39 -10.85
C TRP A 202 -0.07 -7.46 -11.15
N PRO A 203 0.83 -7.35 -12.15
CA PRO A 203 1.80 -8.42 -12.44
C PRO A 203 2.70 -8.78 -11.26
N THR A 204 3.07 -7.79 -10.43
CA THR A 204 3.91 -8.06 -9.25
C THR A 204 3.09 -8.67 -8.11
N ILE A 205 1.82 -8.24 -7.98
CA ILE A 205 0.88 -8.77 -7.01
C ILE A 205 0.52 -10.22 -7.34
N GLU A 206 0.20 -10.52 -8.60
CA GLU A 206 -0.08 -11.87 -9.10
C GLU A 206 1.07 -12.83 -8.78
N GLN A 207 2.30 -12.44 -9.14
CA GLN A 207 3.48 -13.25 -8.83
C GLN A 207 3.67 -13.47 -7.32
N ALA A 208 3.33 -12.48 -6.48
CA ALA A 208 3.40 -12.62 -5.04
C ALA A 208 2.39 -13.65 -4.52
N PHE A 209 1.16 -13.62 -5.04
CA PHE A 209 0.13 -14.61 -4.70
C PHE A 209 0.50 -16.01 -5.16
N GLU A 210 0.96 -16.17 -6.39
CA GLU A 210 1.38 -17.48 -6.92
C GLU A 210 2.50 -18.08 -6.07
N ARG A 211 3.49 -17.28 -5.68
CA ARG A 211 4.56 -17.71 -4.77
C ARG A 211 4.05 -17.96 -3.35
N TRP A 212 3.11 -17.18 -2.87
CA TRP A 212 2.54 -17.37 -1.53
C TRP A 212 1.72 -18.67 -1.42
N LEU A 213 0.94 -19.01 -2.46
CA LEU A 213 0.11 -20.23 -2.54
C LEU A 213 0.91 -21.50 -2.92
N SER A 214 2.17 -21.33 -3.31
CA SER A 214 3.06 -22.42 -3.72
C SER A 214 3.27 -23.47 -2.62
N VAL A 215 3.56 -24.71 -3.03
CA VAL A 215 3.86 -25.80 -2.08
C VAL A 215 5.12 -25.49 -1.26
N GLU A 216 6.06 -24.76 -1.84
CA GLU A 216 7.33 -24.38 -1.20
C GLU A 216 7.11 -23.44 -0.02
N ASN A 217 6.12 -22.54 -0.13
CA ASN A 217 5.75 -21.62 0.94
C ASN A 217 4.78 -22.25 1.96
N MET A 218 4.16 -23.38 1.64
CA MET A 218 3.17 -24.06 2.50
C MET A 218 3.41 -25.58 2.60
N PRO A 219 4.61 -26.05 2.96
CA PRO A 219 4.91 -27.49 2.93
C PRO A 219 4.10 -28.31 3.95
N ASP A 220 3.77 -27.70 5.09
CA ASP A 220 3.08 -28.37 6.21
C ASP A 220 1.70 -27.72 6.51
N GLY A 221 1.13 -27.01 5.52
CA GLY A 221 -0.12 -26.25 5.69
C GLY A 221 0.04 -24.90 6.40
N ALA A 222 1.24 -24.57 6.91
CA ALA A 222 1.58 -23.25 7.45
C ALA A 222 2.45 -22.45 6.47
N GLN A 223 2.16 -21.16 6.33
CA GLN A 223 2.98 -20.26 5.50
C GLN A 223 4.39 -20.07 6.10
N LYS A 224 5.44 -20.15 5.28
CA LYS A 224 6.82 -19.80 5.68
C LYS A 224 7.05 -18.29 5.62
N LEU A 225 6.61 -17.66 4.54
CA LEU A 225 6.68 -16.22 4.32
C LEU A 225 5.27 -15.65 4.19
N GLY A 226 5.05 -14.50 4.81
CA GLY A 226 3.81 -13.75 4.64
C GLY A 226 3.70 -13.14 3.24
N LEU A 227 2.46 -12.96 2.76
CA LEU A 227 2.21 -12.39 1.42
C LEU A 227 2.87 -11.01 1.23
N SER A 228 2.79 -10.12 2.23
CA SER A 228 3.45 -8.80 2.17
C SER A 228 4.96 -8.93 2.01
N GLN A 229 5.59 -9.82 2.78
CA GLN A 229 7.03 -10.07 2.73
C GLN A 229 7.46 -10.61 1.35
N ILE A 230 6.67 -11.53 0.77
CA ILE A 230 6.93 -12.03 -0.59
C ILE A 230 6.85 -10.89 -1.61
N ARG A 231 5.82 -10.05 -1.52
CA ARG A 231 5.64 -8.91 -2.43
C ARG A 231 6.79 -7.91 -2.32
N GLU A 232 7.24 -7.59 -1.11
CA GLU A 232 8.41 -6.73 -0.86
C GLU A 232 9.69 -7.31 -1.47
N ASN A 233 9.89 -8.63 -1.35
CA ASN A 233 11.01 -9.33 -1.96
C ASN A 233 10.97 -9.27 -3.50
N LEU A 234 9.80 -9.43 -4.11
CA LEU A 234 9.66 -9.37 -5.58
C LEU A 234 9.94 -7.96 -6.13
N VAL A 235 9.47 -6.92 -5.44
CA VAL A 235 9.80 -5.53 -5.79
C VAL A 235 11.31 -5.27 -5.66
N SER A 236 11.98 -5.93 -4.72
CA SER A 236 13.42 -5.82 -4.49
C SER A 236 14.29 -6.61 -5.48
N VAL A 237 13.70 -7.53 -6.25
CA VAL A 237 14.39 -8.46 -7.17
C VAL A 237 14.25 -8.06 -8.65
N ARG A 238 13.61 -6.92 -8.99
CA ARG A 238 13.62 -6.39 -10.36
C ARG A 238 15.02 -5.91 -10.76
N ALA A 239 15.65 -6.71 -11.62
CA ALA A 239 16.95 -6.59 -12.30
C ALA A 239 18.16 -6.39 -11.36
N PRO A 240 19.24 -7.19 -11.52
CA PRO A 240 20.55 -6.74 -11.10
C PRO A 240 20.94 -5.60 -12.04
N THR A 241 20.44 -4.39 -11.81
CA THR A 241 21.35 -3.26 -11.92
C THR A 241 22.46 -3.64 -10.95
N THR A 242 23.66 -3.87 -11.46
CA THR A 242 24.89 -3.80 -10.67
C THR A 242 24.67 -2.74 -9.60
N ARG A 243 24.38 -3.16 -8.36
CA ARG A 243 24.20 -2.21 -7.27
C ARG A 243 25.55 -1.56 -7.20
N GLN A 244 25.63 -0.33 -7.68
CA GLN A 244 26.80 0.49 -7.46
C GLN A 244 27.02 0.43 -5.95
N THR A 245 28.20 -0.01 -5.54
CA THR A 245 28.54 -0.07 -4.13
C THR A 245 28.47 1.35 -3.62
N VAL A 246 27.41 1.69 -2.90
CA VAL A 246 27.23 3.03 -2.33
C VAL A 246 27.83 2.99 -0.94
N GLN A 247 28.91 3.73 -0.74
CA GLN A 247 29.47 3.93 0.59
C GLN A 247 28.78 5.15 1.21
N VAL A 248 28.15 4.98 2.37
CA VAL A 248 27.56 6.09 3.14
C VAL A 248 28.47 6.40 4.32
N ARG A 249 28.82 7.68 4.50
CA ARG A 249 29.63 8.15 5.62
C ARG A 249 29.25 9.57 6.03
N ALA A 250 29.66 9.99 7.22
CA ALA A 250 29.59 11.39 7.63
C ALA A 250 30.38 12.27 6.66
N LEU A 251 29.84 13.46 6.39
CA LEU A 251 30.54 14.48 5.62
C LEU A 251 31.61 15.14 6.48
N ASP A 252 32.76 15.43 5.86
CA ASP A 252 33.82 16.22 6.47
C ASP A 252 34.13 17.46 5.60
N ALA A 253 35.04 18.31 6.08
CA ALA A 253 35.38 19.58 5.43
C ALA A 253 35.80 19.43 3.95
N SER A 254 36.37 18.28 3.55
CA SER A 254 36.79 18.03 2.16
C SER A 254 35.62 17.81 1.21
N ASP A 255 34.44 17.46 1.74
CA ASP A 255 33.25 17.18 0.94
C ASP A 255 32.45 18.43 0.55
N TYR A 256 32.78 19.60 1.11
CA TYR A 256 32.00 20.83 0.94
C TYR A 256 31.70 21.15 -0.52
N ALA A 257 32.71 21.03 -1.40
CA ALA A 257 32.55 21.35 -2.82
C ALA A 257 31.54 20.41 -3.50
N ALA A 258 31.60 19.11 -3.21
CA ALA A 258 30.68 18.13 -3.76
C ALA A 258 29.27 18.28 -3.18
N TRP A 259 29.17 18.52 -1.87
CA TRP A 259 27.91 18.81 -1.20
C TRP A 259 27.24 20.05 -1.77
N ARG A 260 27.98 21.15 -1.97
CA ARG A 260 27.46 22.43 -2.48
C ARG A 260 26.73 22.25 -3.82
N VAL A 261 27.29 21.44 -4.72
CA VAL A 261 26.68 21.14 -6.03
C VAL A 261 25.34 20.42 -5.86
N LEU A 262 25.29 19.40 -5.01
CA LEU A 262 24.04 18.66 -4.76
C LEU A 262 23.02 19.50 -3.97
N TRP A 263 23.48 20.33 -3.04
CA TRP A 263 22.65 21.25 -2.26
C TRP A 263 21.94 22.26 -3.17
N GLN A 264 22.65 22.84 -4.15
CA GLN A 264 22.03 23.69 -5.17
C GLN A 264 20.99 22.92 -6.00
N GLY A 265 21.26 21.66 -6.32
CA GLY A 265 20.30 20.77 -6.99
C GLY A 265 19.04 20.52 -6.14
N TYR A 266 19.18 20.35 -4.83
CA TYR A 266 18.08 20.21 -3.89
C TYR A 266 17.22 21.49 -3.82
N LEU A 267 17.86 22.66 -3.65
CA LEU A 267 17.16 23.94 -3.63
C LEU A 267 16.39 24.20 -4.93
N SER A 268 17.00 23.89 -6.08
CA SER A 268 16.36 23.99 -7.39
C SER A 268 15.15 23.07 -7.52
N PHE A 269 15.22 21.85 -6.98
CA PHE A 269 14.10 20.91 -6.97
C PHE A 269 12.90 21.44 -6.17
N TYR A 270 13.15 22.16 -5.08
CA TYR A 270 12.12 22.84 -4.28
C TYR A 270 11.82 24.28 -4.75
N ASN A 271 12.29 24.69 -5.92
CA ASN A 271 12.12 26.04 -6.47
C ASN A 271 12.46 27.15 -5.46
N THR A 272 13.53 26.92 -4.69
CA THR A 272 13.99 27.81 -3.62
C THR A 272 15.40 28.31 -3.96
N GLN A 273 15.73 29.51 -3.49
CA GLN A 273 17.08 30.05 -3.55
C GLN A 273 17.47 30.57 -2.17
N LEU A 274 18.66 30.19 -1.72
CA LEU A 274 19.26 30.69 -0.48
C LEU A 274 20.50 31.51 -0.83
N SER A 275 20.83 32.49 0.01
CA SER A 275 22.09 33.21 -0.14
C SER A 275 23.28 32.29 0.07
N ASP A 276 24.42 32.67 -0.53
CA ASP A 276 25.64 31.88 -0.40
C ASP A 276 26.11 31.77 1.06
N GLU A 277 25.91 32.87 1.81
CA GLU A 277 26.20 33.01 3.25
C GLU A 277 25.35 32.04 4.08
N LEU A 278 24.05 31.91 3.77
CA LEU A 278 23.18 31.00 4.50
C LEU A 278 23.54 29.54 4.23
N SER A 279 23.86 29.20 2.98
CA SER A 279 24.35 27.86 2.64
C SER A 279 25.68 27.54 3.32
N GLN A 280 26.56 28.54 3.48
CA GLN A 280 27.82 28.37 4.22
C GLN A 280 27.57 28.19 5.72
N LEU A 281 26.60 28.92 6.29
CA LEU A 281 26.20 28.75 7.69
C LEU A 281 25.61 27.36 7.95
N THR A 282 24.76 26.85 7.06
CA THR A 282 24.24 25.47 7.13
C THR A 282 25.40 24.47 7.17
N TRP A 283 26.39 24.62 6.30
CA TRP A 283 27.58 23.77 6.31
C TRP A 283 28.36 23.84 7.62
N GLN A 284 28.62 25.04 8.12
CA GLN A 284 29.33 25.24 9.40
C GLN A 284 28.63 24.52 10.55
N ARG A 285 27.29 24.61 10.63
CA ARG A 285 26.50 23.91 11.65
C ARG A 285 26.64 22.39 11.56
N MET A 286 26.62 21.83 10.35
CA MET A 286 26.76 20.39 10.15
C MET A 286 28.16 19.86 10.52
N CYS A 287 29.17 20.72 10.50
CA CYS A 287 30.55 20.38 10.87
C CYS A 287 30.88 20.71 12.34
N ASP A 288 30.02 21.43 13.05
CA ASP A 288 30.25 21.80 14.44
C ASP A 288 29.72 20.69 15.37
N PRO A 289 30.58 20.00 16.15
CA PRO A 289 30.12 18.97 17.08
C PRO A 289 29.24 19.48 18.21
N ALA A 290 29.19 20.80 18.44
CA ALA A 290 28.29 21.42 19.42
C ALA A 290 26.86 21.62 18.90
N GLU A 291 26.65 21.55 17.58
CA GLU A 291 25.33 21.67 16.96
C GLU A 291 24.65 20.29 16.88
N PRO A 292 23.32 20.20 17.05
CA PRO A 292 22.60 18.94 16.94
C PRO A 292 22.27 18.58 15.47
N MET A 293 23.02 19.12 14.52
CA MET A 293 22.80 18.99 13.08
C MET A 293 23.93 18.16 12.45
N PHE A 294 23.58 17.16 11.65
CA PHE A 294 24.54 16.22 11.08
C PHE A 294 24.24 15.98 9.60
N ALA A 295 25.26 15.59 8.85
CA ALA A 295 25.12 15.23 7.43
C ALA A 295 25.80 13.91 7.10
N LEU A 296 25.15 13.11 6.26
CA LEU A 296 25.73 11.93 5.63
C LEU A 296 25.76 12.12 4.13
N GLY A 297 26.86 11.68 3.50
CA GLY A 297 27.02 11.60 2.06
C GLY A 297 27.02 10.15 1.58
N ALA A 298 26.44 9.92 0.42
CA ALA A 298 26.52 8.67 -0.32
C ALA A 298 27.52 8.84 -1.47
N PHE A 299 28.47 7.92 -1.59
CA PHE A 299 29.57 7.99 -2.57
C PHE A 299 29.64 6.70 -3.40
N ASP A 300 30.11 6.82 -4.63
CA ASP A 300 30.49 5.65 -5.44
C ASP A 300 31.92 5.18 -5.16
N GLU A 301 32.31 4.09 -5.83
CA GLU A 301 33.64 3.49 -5.73
C GLU A 301 34.77 4.42 -6.19
N GLN A 302 34.47 5.45 -6.97
CA GLN A 302 35.42 6.48 -7.41
C GLN A 302 35.44 7.69 -6.47
N GLY A 303 34.66 7.69 -5.39
CA GLY A 303 34.56 8.78 -4.43
C GLY A 303 33.68 9.95 -4.88
N LYS A 304 32.90 9.82 -5.97
CA LYS A 304 31.94 10.84 -6.38
C LYS A 304 30.72 10.78 -5.45
N MET A 305 30.33 11.93 -4.90
CA MET A 305 29.10 12.06 -4.13
C MET A 305 27.86 11.92 -5.03
N LEU A 306 26.98 10.97 -4.68
CA LEU A 306 25.76 10.63 -5.40
C LEU A 306 24.50 11.22 -4.75
N GLY A 307 24.57 11.57 -3.47
CA GLY A 307 23.47 12.07 -2.67
C GLY A 307 23.91 12.46 -1.27
N PHE A 308 23.05 13.17 -0.56
CA PHE A 308 23.27 13.55 0.83
C PHE A 308 21.96 13.50 1.62
N THR A 309 22.08 13.48 2.95
CA THR A 309 20.97 13.75 3.85
C THR A 309 21.44 14.61 5.02
N HIS A 310 20.56 15.50 5.48
CA HIS A 310 20.73 16.27 6.71
C HIS A 310 19.79 15.74 7.78
N MET A 311 20.23 15.77 9.03
CA MET A 311 19.41 15.38 10.17
C MET A 311 19.64 16.29 11.36
N VAL A 312 18.57 16.50 12.13
CA VAL A 312 18.57 17.32 13.35
C VAL A 312 18.07 16.47 14.50
N TYR A 313 18.81 16.46 15.61
CA TYR A 313 18.37 15.86 16.86
C TYR A 313 17.68 16.88 17.75
N HIS A 314 16.55 16.51 18.32
CA HIS A 314 15.84 17.38 19.25
C HIS A 314 15.11 16.59 20.33
N ARG A 315 14.85 17.27 21.45
CA ARG A 315 14.11 16.67 22.58
C ARG A 315 12.64 16.46 22.20
N GLY A 316 12.07 15.38 22.70
CA GLY A 316 10.65 15.13 22.72
C GLY A 316 10.06 15.35 24.12
N THR A 317 8.76 15.59 24.22
CA THR A 317 8.05 15.59 25.51
C THR A 317 7.54 14.21 25.90
N TRP A 318 7.67 13.22 25.01
CA TRP A 318 7.13 11.85 25.17
C TRP A 318 8.24 10.79 25.32
N SER A 319 9.49 11.23 25.41
CA SER A 319 10.67 10.38 25.55
C SER A 319 11.72 11.14 26.35
N ALA A 320 12.53 10.42 27.14
CA ALA A 320 13.71 10.99 27.78
C ALA A 320 14.85 11.21 26.75
N ASP A 321 14.86 10.39 25.69
CA ASP A 321 15.83 10.43 24.61
C ASP A 321 15.40 11.37 23.48
N ASP A 322 16.36 11.83 22.68
CA ASP A 322 16.10 12.68 21.52
C ASP A 322 15.33 11.93 20.42
N HIS A 323 14.68 12.70 19.55
CA HIS A 323 14.19 12.25 18.26
C HIS A 323 15.12 12.77 17.16
N CYS A 324 15.23 11.99 16.09
CA CYS A 324 15.95 12.37 14.88
C CYS A 324 14.96 12.83 13.81
N TYR A 325 15.02 14.10 13.46
CA TYR A 325 14.35 14.64 12.28
C TYR A 325 15.29 14.50 11.08
N LEU A 326 14.93 13.66 10.11
CA LEU A 326 15.59 13.64 8.81
C LEU A 326 15.01 14.82 8.01
N GLU A 327 15.80 15.89 7.92
CA GLU A 327 15.35 17.19 7.41
C GLU A 327 15.39 17.25 5.89
N ASP A 328 16.53 16.90 5.31
CA ASP A 328 16.74 16.95 3.86
C ASP A 328 17.24 15.60 3.35
N LEU A 329 16.75 15.18 2.18
CA LEU A 329 17.25 14.01 1.46
C LEU A 329 17.30 14.31 -0.03
N PHE A 330 18.48 14.14 -0.63
CA PHE A 330 18.65 14.35 -2.06
C PHE A 330 19.50 13.26 -2.69
N THR A 331 19.09 12.84 -3.88
CA THR A 331 19.87 11.97 -4.76
C THR A 331 20.03 12.69 -6.10
N ALA A 332 21.27 12.77 -6.58
CA ALA A 332 21.61 13.35 -7.87
C ALA A 332 20.75 12.72 -8.98
N PRO A 333 20.18 13.51 -9.92
CA PRO A 333 19.25 13.00 -10.94
C PRO A 333 19.74 11.75 -11.67
N GLU A 334 21.02 11.71 -12.04
CA GLU A 334 21.67 10.59 -12.74
C GLU A 334 21.88 9.33 -11.87
N SER A 335 21.71 9.47 -10.56
CA SER A 335 21.90 8.42 -9.55
C SER A 335 20.58 7.92 -8.95
N ARG A 336 19.43 8.46 -9.38
CA ARG A 336 18.10 8.02 -8.94
C ARG A 336 17.80 6.61 -9.42
N GLY A 337 17.01 5.87 -8.62
CA GLY A 337 16.68 4.46 -8.90
C GLY A 337 17.81 3.46 -8.64
N LYS A 338 19.00 3.92 -8.22
CA LYS A 338 20.18 3.05 -7.94
C LYS A 338 20.35 2.69 -6.45
N GLY A 339 19.35 2.96 -5.61
CA GLY A 339 19.38 2.63 -4.18
C GLY A 339 20.03 3.66 -3.25
N VAL A 340 20.56 4.78 -3.78
CA VAL A 340 21.22 5.85 -2.99
C VAL A 340 20.35 6.38 -1.86
N GLY A 341 19.10 6.79 -2.14
CA GLY A 341 18.20 7.31 -1.12
C GLY A 341 17.85 6.30 -0.02
N ARG A 342 17.74 5.01 -0.36
CA ARG A 342 17.54 3.94 0.62
C ARG A 342 18.75 3.82 1.54
N ALA A 343 19.95 3.77 0.97
CA ALA A 343 21.19 3.64 1.74
C ALA A 343 21.38 4.82 2.70
N LEU A 344 21.03 6.04 2.28
CA LEU A 344 21.06 7.23 3.14
C LEU A 344 20.07 7.10 4.31
N ILE A 345 18.82 6.72 4.07
CA ILE A 345 17.82 6.56 5.15
C ILE A 345 18.22 5.43 6.13
N GLU A 346 18.66 4.29 5.62
CA GLU A 346 19.12 3.18 6.47
C GLU A 346 20.34 3.59 7.32
N ALA A 347 21.25 4.42 6.78
CA ALA A 347 22.36 4.99 7.54
C ALA A 347 21.90 6.01 8.60
N VAL A 348 20.83 6.79 8.33
CA VAL A 348 20.19 7.65 9.35
C VAL A 348 19.64 6.80 10.50
N TYR A 349 19.01 5.66 10.20
CA TYR A 349 18.52 4.74 11.24
C TYR A 349 19.65 4.21 12.12
N GLN A 350 20.75 3.79 11.50
CA GLN A 350 21.95 3.34 12.23
C GLN A 350 22.54 4.46 13.10
N HIS A 351 22.62 5.68 12.55
CA HIS A 351 23.13 6.84 13.28
C HIS A 351 22.23 7.20 14.48
N ALA A 352 20.91 7.19 14.29
CA ALA A 352 19.93 7.44 15.34
C ALA A 352 19.98 6.37 16.44
N GLN A 353 20.08 5.10 16.05
CA GLN A 353 20.21 3.98 16.99
C GLN A 353 21.48 4.08 17.82
N ALA A 354 22.62 4.41 17.21
CA ALA A 354 23.90 4.59 17.91
C ALA A 354 23.86 5.73 18.94
N ARG A 355 22.97 6.71 18.74
CA ARG A 355 22.76 7.85 19.65
C ARG A 355 21.63 7.62 20.67
N GLY A 356 20.98 6.45 20.67
CA GLY A 356 19.87 6.14 21.56
C GLY A 356 18.56 6.85 21.20
N SER A 357 18.43 7.43 20.01
CA SER A 357 17.20 8.07 19.57
C SER A 357 16.10 7.03 19.35
N GLN A 358 14.93 7.25 19.95
CA GLN A 358 13.81 6.31 19.86
C GLN A 358 12.98 6.45 18.58
N ARG A 359 13.18 7.53 17.83
CA ARG A 359 12.37 7.83 16.65
C ARG A 359 13.15 8.55 15.57
N VAL A 360 12.94 8.13 14.33
CA VAL A 360 13.31 8.89 13.13
C VAL A 360 12.02 9.29 12.42
N TYR A 361 11.89 10.54 12.00
CA TYR A 361 10.76 11.00 11.19
C TYR A 361 11.20 12.04 10.17
N TRP A 362 10.40 12.25 9.14
CA TRP A 362 10.60 13.27 8.13
C TRP A 362 9.25 13.73 7.57
N HIS A 363 9.28 14.84 6.84
CA HIS A 363 8.14 15.33 6.07
C HIS A 363 8.45 15.22 4.58
N THR A 364 7.41 15.06 3.77
CA THR A 364 7.53 15.16 2.32
C THR A 364 6.29 15.80 1.75
N HIS A 365 6.47 16.59 0.70
CA HIS A 365 5.35 17.15 -0.04
C HIS A 365 4.51 16.03 -0.66
N GLU A 366 3.18 16.16 -0.66
CA GLU A 366 2.25 15.15 -1.17
C GLU A 366 2.43 14.84 -2.66
N THR A 367 3.01 15.78 -3.41
CA THR A 367 3.30 15.60 -4.85
C THR A 367 4.62 14.86 -5.12
N ASN A 368 5.45 14.60 -4.10
CA ASN A 368 6.70 13.86 -4.24
C ASN A 368 6.43 12.34 -4.29
N ALA A 369 5.82 11.87 -5.38
CA ALA A 369 5.42 10.48 -5.52
C ALA A 369 6.62 9.51 -5.51
N ALA A 370 7.76 9.93 -6.08
CA ALA A 370 8.98 9.14 -6.12
C ALA A 370 9.59 8.95 -4.71
N GLY A 371 9.63 10.01 -3.90
CA GLY A 371 10.04 9.93 -2.50
C GLY A 371 9.08 9.07 -1.68
N GLN A 372 7.77 9.30 -1.79
CA GLN A 372 6.74 8.51 -1.07
C GLN A 372 6.83 7.01 -1.39
N ALA A 373 7.04 6.63 -2.65
CA ALA A 373 7.22 5.23 -3.03
C ALA A 373 8.45 4.55 -2.38
N LEU A 374 9.48 5.33 -1.99
CA LEU A 374 10.59 4.84 -1.19
C LEU A 374 10.23 4.83 0.30
N TYR A 375 9.61 5.89 0.82
CA TYR A 375 9.26 6.05 2.23
C TYR A 375 8.26 5.00 2.72
N ASP A 376 7.25 4.69 1.90
CA ASP A 376 6.24 3.65 2.19
C ASP A 376 6.85 2.25 2.35
N LYS A 377 8.12 2.05 1.93
CA LYS A 377 8.88 0.79 2.10
C LYS A 377 9.81 0.81 3.30
N LEU A 378 10.01 1.97 3.93
CA LEU A 378 11.05 2.21 4.94
C LEU A 378 10.50 2.71 6.27
N ALA A 379 9.29 3.28 6.28
CA ALA A 379 8.61 3.75 7.47
C ALA A 379 7.09 3.70 7.32
N ASP A 380 6.40 3.77 8.45
CA ASP A 380 4.95 3.87 8.49
C ASP A 380 4.48 5.31 8.33
N LYS A 381 3.47 5.53 7.47
CA LYS A 381 2.77 6.82 7.38
C LYS A 381 1.88 6.99 8.61
N SER A 382 2.39 7.73 9.60
CA SER A 382 1.75 7.92 10.92
C SER A 382 0.40 8.65 10.89
N GLY A 383 0.05 9.31 9.78
CA GLY A 383 -1.22 10.02 9.61
C GLY A 383 -1.26 11.44 10.17
N PHE A 384 -0.15 11.95 10.72
CA PHE A 384 -0.05 13.34 11.14
C PHE A 384 0.00 14.30 9.94
N ILE A 385 -0.70 15.44 10.05
CA ILE A 385 -0.71 16.52 9.06
C ILE A 385 0.16 17.66 9.59
N GLN A 386 1.03 18.22 8.74
CA GLN A 386 1.85 19.38 9.08
C GLN A 386 1.05 20.68 8.88
N TYR A 387 0.96 21.49 9.94
CA TYR A 387 0.49 22.87 9.85
C TYR A 387 1.69 23.81 10.01
N GLN A 388 1.82 24.78 9.12
CA GLN A 388 2.91 25.77 9.16
C GLN A 388 2.32 27.19 9.04
N LYS A 389 2.92 28.13 9.76
CA LYS A 389 2.69 29.57 9.63
C LYS A 389 4.03 30.27 9.76
N ASP A 390 4.38 31.10 8.79
CA ASP A 390 5.58 31.92 8.87
C ASP A 390 5.33 33.07 9.86
N VAL A 391 6.24 33.23 10.82
CA VAL A 391 6.10 34.15 11.96
C VAL A 391 7.14 35.28 11.95
N LYS A 392 7.94 35.38 10.89
CA LYS A 392 8.94 36.43 10.69
C LYS A 392 8.97 36.87 9.25
#